data_AF-A0A2U1LHD3-F1
#
_entry.id   AF-A0A2U1LHD3-F1
#
_cell.length_a   1.000
_cell.length_b   1.000
_cell.length_c   1.000
_cell.angle_alpha   90.00
_cell.angle_beta   90.00
_cell.angle_gamma   90.00
#
_symmetry.space_group_name_H-M   'P 1'
#
loop_
_entity.id
_entity.type
_entity.pdbx_description
1 polymer ?
#
loop_
_entity_poly.entity_id
_entity_poly.type
_entity_poly.pdbx_seq_one_letter_code
_entity_poly.pdbx_strand_id
1 'polypeptide(L)'
;MMEDIMIDMIDKSETVELVHLAYESAKKEEKITSYLCWKLGKRVLLKSAAKVQQHLPFPDYVMKFIETIPATNDTVSQLRKVSSPHCGLICVKGYKVKQSGAPILESIFKKHGDIASECIFKTVSVRQSILEVVCEVVKQLQTNLLSGTTSKLGEIECKVSDAEATNINVSWLRSHMETIRKWTKTKKDPALLMKMKTGTTSFKKAAEKDLRERNLELVKAKHLCEEAERRVKVVYAVERKLDNDILESKVDYDLHW
;
A
#
# COMPACT_ATOMS: atom_id res chain seq x y z
N MET A 1 11.28 6.95 14.01
CA MET A 1 11.85 5.74 14.65
C MET A 1 11.20 4.45 14.13
N MET A 2 9.94 4.13 14.44
CA MET A 2 9.33 2.87 13.96
C MET A 2 9.14 2.82 12.43
N GLU A 3 8.80 3.96 11.82
CA GLU A 3 8.73 4.12 10.36
C GLU A 3 10.09 3.84 9.69
N ASP A 4 11.16 4.42 10.22
CA ASP A 4 12.52 4.32 9.65
C ASP A 4 13.07 2.90 9.76
N ILE A 5 12.77 2.18 10.85
CA ILE A 5 13.15 0.78 11.02
C ILE A 5 12.46 -0.10 9.97
N MET A 6 11.16 0.12 9.72
CA MET A 6 10.44 -0.66 8.72
C MET A 6 10.90 -0.36 7.29
N ILE A 7 11.24 0.90 6.99
CA ILE A 7 11.81 1.28 5.70
C ILE A 7 13.17 0.59 5.50
N ASP A 8 14.06 0.66 6.50
CA ASP A 8 15.38 0.02 6.44
C ASP A 8 15.26 -1.50 6.26
N MET A 9 14.29 -2.15 6.91
CA MET A 9 13.99 -3.57 6.74
C MET A 9 13.54 -3.93 5.33
N ILE A 10 12.71 -3.09 4.71
CA ILE A 10 12.21 -3.32 3.35
C ILE A 10 13.32 -3.04 2.33
N ASP A 11 14.06 -1.94 2.48
CA ASP A 11 15.09 -1.51 1.54
C ASP A 11 16.29 -2.45 1.51
N LYS A 12 16.70 -2.96 2.69
CA LYS A 12 17.74 -3.99 2.83
C LYS A 12 17.24 -5.40 2.56
N SER A 13 15.94 -5.59 2.37
CA SER A 13 15.41 -6.90 2.02
C SER A 13 15.88 -7.30 0.61
N GLU A 14 16.53 -8.45 0.51
CA GLU A 14 16.81 -9.09 -0.79
C GLU A 14 15.62 -9.92 -1.28
N THR A 15 14.58 -10.04 -0.44
CA THR A 15 13.49 -11.01 -0.57
C THR A 15 12.18 -10.29 -0.89
N VAL A 16 11.57 -10.62 -2.03
CA VAL A 16 10.24 -10.13 -2.49
C VAL A 16 9.16 -10.37 -1.43
N GLU A 17 9.39 -11.35 -0.55
CA GLU A 17 8.50 -11.82 0.51
C GLU A 17 8.21 -10.78 1.58
N LEU A 18 9.21 -10.01 2.04
CA LEU A 18 8.99 -8.99 3.07
C LEU A 18 8.24 -7.78 2.49
N VAL A 19 8.55 -7.42 1.25
CA VAL A 19 7.83 -6.40 0.47
C VAL A 19 6.36 -6.80 0.29
N HIS A 20 6.11 -8.05 -0.11
CA HIS A 20 4.76 -8.58 -0.33
C HIS A 20 3.97 -8.75 0.97
N LEU A 21 4.61 -9.23 2.04
CA LEU A 21 3.98 -9.35 3.37
C LEU A 21 3.60 -7.97 3.92
N ALA A 22 4.48 -6.96 3.78
CA ALA A 22 4.19 -5.59 4.17
C ALA A 22 3.00 -5.02 3.37
N TYR A 23 2.96 -5.30 2.07
CA TYR A 23 1.84 -4.93 1.20
C TYR A 23 0.52 -5.63 1.58
N GLU A 24 0.52 -6.94 1.79
CA GLU A 24 -0.67 -7.71 2.19
C GLU A 24 -1.18 -7.34 3.59
N SER A 25 -0.27 -7.04 4.52
CA SER A 25 -0.64 -6.48 5.83
C SER A 25 -1.32 -5.12 5.69
N ALA A 26 -0.73 -4.19 4.92
CA ALA A 26 -1.31 -2.87 4.67
C ALA A 26 -2.68 -2.95 3.96
N LYS A 27 -2.88 -3.96 3.10
CA LYS A 27 -4.15 -4.22 2.40
C LYS A 27 -5.22 -4.83 3.32
N LYS A 28 -4.86 -5.78 4.20
CA LYS A 28 -5.80 -6.39 5.16
C LYS A 28 -6.28 -5.41 6.23
N GLU A 29 -5.45 -4.42 6.57
CA GLU A 29 -5.77 -3.41 7.57
C GLU A 29 -6.93 -2.47 7.18
N GLU A 30 -7.31 -2.41 5.88
CA GLU A 30 -8.50 -1.67 5.42
C GLU A 30 -9.81 -2.13 6.08
N LYS A 31 -9.83 -3.35 6.67
CA LYS A 31 -11.06 -3.95 7.24
C LYS A 31 -11.02 -4.29 8.73
N ILE A 32 -9.87 -4.22 9.43
CA ILE A 32 -9.74 -4.89 10.74
C ILE A 32 -9.00 -4.09 11.84
N THR A 33 -8.24 -3.01 11.58
CA THR A 33 -7.41 -2.38 12.65
C THR A 33 -7.20 -0.85 12.54
N SER A 34 -6.76 -0.25 13.66
CA SER A 34 -6.54 1.19 13.90
C SER A 34 -5.97 1.97 12.71
N TYR A 35 -6.63 3.09 12.36
CA TYR A 35 -6.26 4.02 11.28
C TYR A 35 -4.77 4.45 11.28
N LEU A 36 -4.15 4.53 12.45
CA LEU A 36 -2.75 4.95 12.59
C LEU A 36 -1.75 3.88 12.12
N CYS A 37 -2.06 2.59 12.32
CA CYS A 37 -1.23 1.47 11.83
C CYS A 37 -1.23 1.44 10.31
N TRP A 38 -2.42 1.57 9.72
CA TRP A 38 -2.59 1.63 8.28
C TRP A 38 -1.85 2.82 7.65
N LYS A 39 -1.97 4.02 8.25
CA LYS A 39 -1.27 5.23 7.78
C LYS A 39 0.25 5.10 7.86
N LEU A 40 0.76 4.37 8.86
CA LEU A 40 2.18 4.06 8.99
C LEU A 40 2.62 3.06 7.92
N GLY A 41 1.90 1.95 7.73
CA GLY A 41 2.18 0.97 6.68
C GLY A 41 2.16 1.57 5.27
N LYS A 42 1.18 2.45 5.00
CA LYS A 42 1.11 3.23 3.74
C LYS A 42 2.35 4.10 3.53
N ARG A 43 2.79 4.85 4.55
CA ARG A 43 3.98 5.71 4.45
C ARG A 43 5.27 4.93 4.23
N VAL A 44 5.42 3.80 4.93
CA VAL A 44 6.56 2.89 4.76
C VAL A 44 6.62 2.37 3.33
N LEU A 45 5.52 1.86 2.79
CA LEU A 45 5.46 1.34 1.42
C LEU A 45 5.73 2.43 0.36
N LEU A 46 5.26 3.66 0.60
CA LEU A 46 5.53 4.81 -0.28
C LEU A 46 7.00 5.24 -0.24
N LYS A 47 7.64 5.24 0.93
CA LYS A 47 9.05 5.62 1.07
C LYS A 47 10.00 4.55 0.55
N SER A 48 9.64 3.28 0.67
CA SER A 48 10.34 2.15 0.06
C SER A 48 9.87 1.84 -1.37
N ALA A 49 9.19 2.77 -2.04
CA ALA A 49 8.58 2.53 -3.35
C ALA A 49 9.58 2.01 -4.37
N ALA A 50 10.80 2.54 -4.47
CA ALA A 50 11.79 2.04 -5.44
C ALA A 50 12.06 0.54 -5.28
N LYS A 51 12.17 0.06 -4.04
CA LYS A 51 12.38 -1.36 -3.71
C LYS A 51 11.12 -2.19 -3.95
N VAL A 52 9.96 -1.66 -3.57
CA VAL A 52 8.65 -2.27 -3.79
C VAL A 52 8.37 -2.43 -5.30
N GLN A 53 8.72 -1.42 -6.09
CA GLN A 53 8.54 -1.35 -7.54
C GLN A 53 9.51 -2.27 -8.28
N GLN A 54 10.73 -2.45 -7.77
CA GLN A 54 11.72 -3.40 -8.33
C GLN A 54 11.24 -4.86 -8.23
N HIS A 55 10.40 -5.16 -7.24
CA HIS A 55 10.00 -6.52 -6.89
C HIS A 55 8.54 -6.85 -7.21
N LEU A 56 7.71 -5.86 -7.57
CA LEU A 56 6.31 -6.04 -7.96
C LEU A 56 6.12 -5.78 -9.46
N PRO A 57 5.31 -6.59 -10.16
CA PRO A 57 5.20 -6.54 -11.62
C PRO A 57 4.42 -5.36 -12.18
N PHE A 58 3.66 -4.66 -11.35
CA PHE A 58 2.84 -3.54 -11.79
C PHE A 58 2.92 -2.42 -10.74
N PRO A 59 4.08 -1.76 -10.63
CA PRO A 59 4.29 -0.69 -9.67
C PRO A 59 3.23 0.41 -9.81
N ASP A 60 2.84 0.74 -11.04
CA ASP A 60 1.82 1.75 -11.32
C ASP A 60 0.42 1.36 -10.83
N TYR A 61 0.08 0.07 -10.78
CA TYR A 61 -1.23 -0.39 -10.29
C TYR A 61 -1.25 -0.50 -8.76
N VAL A 62 -0.13 -0.92 -8.16
CA VAL A 62 0.08 -0.95 -6.71
C VAL A 62 0.10 0.48 -6.15
N MET A 63 0.80 1.40 -6.81
CA MET A 63 0.81 2.82 -6.45
C MET A 63 -0.55 3.47 -6.70
N LYS A 64 -1.23 3.17 -7.81
CA LYS A 64 -2.61 3.64 -8.03
C LYS A 64 -3.58 3.11 -6.97
N PHE A 65 -3.44 1.88 -6.48
CA PHE A 65 -4.21 1.39 -5.33
C PHE A 65 -3.88 2.16 -4.04
N ILE A 66 -2.60 2.48 -3.81
CA ILE A 66 -2.15 3.30 -2.67
C ILE A 66 -2.65 4.76 -2.78
N GLU A 67 -2.75 5.30 -4.01
CA GLU A 67 -3.14 6.69 -4.32
C GLU A 67 -4.66 6.90 -4.41
N THR A 68 -5.45 5.90 -4.84
CA THR A 68 -6.88 6.04 -5.19
C THR A 68 -7.85 5.72 -4.04
N ILE A 69 -7.40 5.65 -2.78
CA ILE A 69 -8.28 5.44 -1.61
C ILE A 69 -8.40 6.76 -0.82
N PRO A 70 -9.63 7.22 -0.48
CA PRO A 70 -9.95 8.64 -0.42
C PRO A 70 -9.29 9.36 0.76
N ALA A 71 -8.73 10.53 0.49
CA ALA A 71 -8.95 11.64 1.40
C ALA A 71 -10.46 11.92 1.34
N THR A 72 -11.17 11.70 2.44
CA THR A 72 -12.59 12.10 2.53
C THR A 72 -12.68 13.60 2.28
N ASN A 73 -13.13 14.00 1.09
CA ASN A 73 -14.34 14.81 0.87
C ASN A 73 -14.43 15.27 -0.60
N ASP A 74 -15.66 15.20 -1.10
CA ASP A 74 -16.26 15.97 -2.20
C ASP A 74 -16.00 15.62 -3.68
N THR A 75 -17.08 15.08 -4.27
CA THR A 75 -17.63 15.35 -5.62
C THR A 75 -16.66 15.66 -6.76
N VAL A 76 -16.61 14.75 -7.74
CA VAL A 76 -16.75 15.13 -9.16
C VAL A 76 -17.59 14.08 -9.89
N SER A 77 -18.85 14.45 -10.09
CA SER A 77 -19.67 13.94 -11.17
C SER A 77 -19.19 14.53 -12.50
N GLN A 78 -19.48 13.79 -13.57
CA GLN A 78 -19.45 14.18 -14.99
C GLN A 78 -18.18 13.86 -15.79
N LEU A 79 -18.29 12.79 -16.59
CA LEU A 79 -18.29 12.98 -18.05
C LEU A 79 -19.22 11.94 -18.70
N ARG A 80 -20.48 12.33 -18.98
CA ARG A 80 -21.29 11.69 -20.02
C ARG A 80 -21.16 12.54 -21.28
N LYS A 81 -20.75 11.94 -22.40
CA LYS A 81 -21.36 12.24 -23.70
C LYS A 81 -21.32 11.02 -24.63
N VAL A 82 -22.48 10.38 -24.66
CA VAL A 82 -23.18 9.65 -25.73
C VAL A 82 -22.37 9.27 -26.98
N SER A 83 -22.26 7.96 -27.23
CA SER A 83 -22.61 7.38 -28.53
C SER A 83 -22.91 5.87 -28.42
N SER A 84 -24.05 5.50 -28.99
CA SER A 84 -24.55 4.18 -29.44
C SER A 84 -24.58 2.99 -28.45
N PRO A 85 -25.67 2.19 -28.41
CA PRO A 85 -25.54 0.80 -28.02
C PRO A 85 -24.59 0.15 -29.05
N HIS A 86 -23.66 -0.72 -28.64
CA HIS A 86 -23.10 -1.85 -29.43
C HIS A 86 -21.64 -2.18 -29.04
N CYS A 87 -21.46 -3.41 -28.59
CA CYS A 87 -20.22 -4.17 -28.34
C CYS A 87 -19.34 -3.66 -27.17
N GLY A 88 -19.19 -4.47 -26.11
CA GLY A 88 -18.31 -4.22 -24.95
C GLY A 88 -16.80 -4.27 -25.25
N LEU A 89 -16.41 -3.86 -26.47
CA LEU A 89 -15.05 -3.81 -26.97
C LEU A 89 -14.58 -2.34 -27.07
N ILE A 90 -13.38 -2.06 -26.57
CA ILE A 90 -12.70 -0.77 -26.61
C ILE A 90 -11.51 -0.89 -27.56
N CYS A 91 -11.31 0.12 -28.42
CA CYS A 91 -10.16 0.18 -29.32
C CYS A 91 -8.94 0.76 -28.59
N VAL A 92 -7.85 0.01 -28.55
CA VAL A 92 -6.55 0.43 -27.99
C VAL A 92 -5.51 0.32 -29.10
N LYS A 93 -4.98 1.45 -29.56
CA LYS A 93 -3.98 1.56 -30.66
C LYS A 93 -4.30 0.69 -31.89
N GLY A 94 -5.57 0.61 -32.28
CA GLY A 94 -6.02 -0.15 -33.46
C GLY A 94 -6.52 -1.57 -33.19
N TYR A 95 -6.40 -2.08 -31.95
CA TYR A 95 -6.90 -3.39 -31.54
C TYR A 95 -8.19 -3.26 -30.72
N LYS A 96 -9.25 -4.00 -31.05
CA LYS A 96 -10.51 -4.00 -30.28
C LYS A 96 -10.48 -5.07 -29.19
N VAL A 97 -10.43 -4.70 -27.92
CA VAL A 97 -10.39 -5.66 -26.80
C VAL A 97 -11.54 -5.43 -25.86
N LYS A 98 -11.94 -6.45 -25.09
CA LYS A 98 -12.91 -6.28 -23.99
C LYS A 98 -12.56 -5.09 -23.10
N GLN A 99 -13.58 -4.40 -22.61
CA GLN A 99 -13.45 -3.25 -21.70
C GLN A 99 -12.54 -3.54 -20.49
N SER A 100 -12.56 -4.76 -19.96
CA SER A 100 -11.71 -5.18 -18.83
C SER A 100 -10.23 -5.37 -19.20
N GLY A 101 -9.93 -5.66 -20.47
CA GLY A 101 -8.57 -5.84 -20.99
C GLY A 101 -7.95 -4.55 -21.51
N ALA A 102 -8.76 -3.56 -21.91
CA ALA A 102 -8.29 -2.28 -22.45
C ALA A 102 -7.23 -1.56 -21.58
N PRO A 103 -7.43 -1.34 -20.27
CA PRO A 103 -6.42 -0.66 -19.45
C PRO A 103 -5.12 -1.47 -19.29
N ILE A 104 -5.22 -2.80 -19.34
CA ILE A 104 -4.06 -3.70 -19.29
C ILE A 104 -3.26 -3.56 -20.58
N LEU A 105 -3.93 -3.65 -21.72
CA LEU A 105 -3.30 -3.55 -23.04
C LEU A 105 -2.64 -2.19 -23.25
N GLU A 106 -3.30 -1.11 -22.83
CA GLU A 106 -2.73 0.24 -22.90
C GLU A 106 -1.46 0.37 -22.06
N SER A 107 -1.46 -0.20 -20.85
CA SER A 107 -0.28 -0.24 -19.97
C SER A 107 0.87 -1.04 -20.58
N ILE A 108 0.57 -2.18 -21.21
CA ILE A 108 1.56 -2.99 -21.94
C ILE A 108 2.16 -2.17 -23.07
N PHE A 109 1.33 -1.55 -23.92
CA PHE A 109 1.81 -0.76 -25.05
C PHE A 109 2.58 0.49 -24.65
N LYS A 110 2.30 1.05 -23.46
CA LYS A 110 3.08 2.16 -22.91
C LYS A 110 4.49 1.72 -22.51
N LYS A 111 4.66 0.50 -21.99
CA LYS A 111 5.94 -0.01 -21.47
C LYS A 111 6.78 -0.76 -22.50
N HIS A 112 6.12 -1.54 -23.35
CA HIS A 112 6.77 -2.53 -24.21
C HIS A 112 6.58 -2.23 -25.70
N GLY A 113 5.89 -1.15 -26.05
CA GLY A 113 5.50 -0.87 -27.43
C GLY A 113 4.43 -1.85 -27.94
N ASP A 114 4.20 -1.88 -29.24
CA ASP A 114 3.27 -2.85 -29.85
C ASP A 114 3.90 -4.24 -29.86
N ILE A 115 3.52 -5.07 -28.88
CA ILE A 115 4.03 -6.43 -28.73
C ILE A 115 3.62 -7.39 -29.86
N ALA A 116 2.70 -6.99 -30.74
CA ALA A 116 2.20 -7.78 -31.86
C ALA A 116 2.71 -7.28 -33.23
N SER A 117 3.70 -6.37 -33.27
CA SER A 117 4.27 -5.85 -34.52
C SER A 117 4.93 -6.95 -35.36
N GLU A 118 5.70 -7.83 -34.70
CA GLU A 118 6.45 -8.93 -35.32
C GLU A 118 5.65 -10.25 -35.42
N CYS A 119 4.36 -10.22 -35.09
CA CYS A 119 3.53 -11.41 -35.11
C CYS A 119 3.51 -12.06 -36.50
N ILE A 120 3.52 -13.40 -36.52
CA ILE A 120 3.44 -14.19 -37.75
C ILE A 120 2.13 -13.93 -38.50
N PHE A 121 1.04 -13.66 -37.76
CA PHE A 121 -0.27 -13.37 -38.33
C PHE A 121 -0.38 -11.89 -38.68
N LYS A 122 -0.63 -11.60 -39.97
CA LYS A 122 -0.74 -10.22 -40.45
C LYS A 122 -2.14 -9.61 -40.23
N THR A 123 -3.16 -10.45 -40.10
CA THR A 123 -4.54 -9.99 -39.87
C THR A 123 -4.71 -9.41 -38.48
N VAL A 124 -5.32 -8.22 -38.40
CA VAL A 124 -5.56 -7.53 -37.12
C VAL A 124 -6.45 -8.35 -36.19
N SER A 125 -7.46 -9.03 -36.74
CA SER A 125 -8.40 -9.85 -35.95
C SER A 125 -7.73 -11.01 -35.22
N VAL A 126 -6.73 -11.67 -35.83
CA VAL A 126 -6.01 -12.77 -35.18
C VAL A 126 -5.08 -12.24 -34.09
N ARG A 127 -4.32 -11.18 -34.40
CA ARG A 127 -3.47 -10.51 -33.41
C ARG A 127 -4.27 -10.02 -32.21
N GLN A 128 -5.47 -9.47 -32.45
CA GLN A 128 -6.39 -9.03 -31.41
C GLN A 128 -6.82 -10.18 -30.49
N SER A 129 -7.17 -11.35 -31.03
CA SER A 129 -7.51 -12.52 -30.21
C SER A 129 -6.35 -12.97 -29.33
N ILE A 130 -5.12 -12.93 -29.85
CA ILE A 130 -3.93 -13.28 -29.06
C ILE A 130 -3.68 -12.23 -27.97
N LEU A 131 -3.84 -10.94 -28.28
CA LEU A 131 -3.71 -9.87 -27.29
C LEU A 131 -4.76 -9.95 -26.17
N GLU A 132 -5.97 -10.44 -26.44
CA GLU A 132 -6.94 -10.73 -25.37
C GLU A 132 -6.44 -11.82 -24.42
N VAL A 133 -5.84 -12.89 -24.97
CA VAL A 133 -5.22 -13.96 -24.17
C VAL A 133 -4.08 -13.41 -23.33
N VAL A 134 -3.23 -12.54 -23.88
CA VAL A 134 -2.14 -11.89 -23.14
C VAL A 134 -2.68 -11.02 -22.00
N CYS A 135 -3.74 -10.24 -22.23
CA CYS A 135 -4.37 -9.43 -21.19
C CYS A 135 -4.94 -10.31 -20.07
N GLU A 136 -5.56 -11.44 -20.41
CA GLU A 136 -6.07 -12.40 -19.44
C GLU A 136 -4.92 -13.07 -18.65
N VAL A 137 -3.83 -13.46 -19.31
CA VAL A 137 -2.62 -13.97 -18.65
C VAL A 137 -2.09 -12.98 -17.62
N VAL A 138 -1.97 -11.70 -17.98
CA VAL A 138 -1.52 -10.65 -17.06
C VAL A 138 -2.43 -10.56 -15.84
N LYS A 139 -3.74 -10.54 -16.08
CA LYS A 139 -4.75 -10.48 -15.00
C LYS A 139 -4.67 -11.69 -14.08
N GLN A 140 -4.46 -12.89 -14.63
CA GLN A 140 -4.31 -14.12 -13.86
C GLN A 140 -3.01 -14.14 -13.05
N LEU A 141 -1.91 -13.66 -13.61
CA LEU A 141 -0.64 -13.53 -12.88
C LEU A 141 -0.75 -12.54 -11.72
N GLN A 142 -1.40 -11.40 -11.94
CA GLN A 142 -1.72 -10.45 -10.86
C GLN A 142 -2.57 -11.10 -9.77
N THR A 143 -3.60 -11.86 -10.15
CA THR A 143 -4.48 -12.55 -9.19
C THR A 143 -3.77 -13.66 -8.41
N ASN A 144 -2.89 -14.42 -9.07
CA ASN A 144 -2.11 -15.49 -8.44
C ASN A 144 -1.04 -14.94 -7.48
N LEU A 145 -0.42 -13.80 -7.83
CA LEU A 145 0.50 -13.08 -6.94
C LEU A 145 -0.23 -12.59 -5.67
N LEU A 146 -1.44 -12.07 -5.81
CA LEU A 146 -2.25 -11.58 -4.67
C LEU A 146 -2.82 -12.72 -3.82
N SER A 147 -3.27 -13.81 -4.43
CA SER A 147 -3.86 -14.96 -3.72
C SER A 147 -2.82 -15.95 -3.19
N GLY A 148 -1.56 -15.80 -3.59
CA GLY A 148 -0.48 -16.71 -3.21
C GLY A 148 -0.67 -18.15 -3.71
N THR A 149 -1.48 -18.35 -4.74
CA THR A 149 -1.88 -19.66 -5.28
C THR A 149 -1.18 -19.94 -6.61
N THR A 150 -0.63 -21.15 -6.77
CA THR A 150 0.10 -21.56 -7.99
C THR A 150 -0.68 -22.53 -8.88
N SER A 151 -1.92 -22.88 -8.52
CA SER A 151 -2.67 -23.95 -9.17
C SER A 151 -2.93 -23.73 -10.66
N LYS A 152 -2.91 -22.47 -11.12
CA LYS A 152 -3.11 -22.10 -12.53
C LYS A 152 -1.83 -21.75 -13.28
N LEU A 153 -0.66 -21.85 -12.63
CA LEU A 153 0.60 -21.39 -13.25
C LEU A 153 0.95 -22.19 -14.52
N GLY A 154 0.74 -23.50 -14.51
CA GLY A 154 1.00 -24.35 -15.68
C GLY A 154 0.13 -23.99 -16.90
N GLU A 155 -1.16 -23.69 -16.70
CA GLU A 155 -2.05 -23.24 -17.78
C GLU A 155 -1.59 -21.89 -18.35
N ILE A 156 -1.11 -20.99 -17.49
CA ILE A 156 -0.55 -19.71 -17.90
C ILE A 156 0.75 -19.90 -18.68
N GLU A 157 1.61 -20.85 -18.28
CA GLU A 157 2.87 -21.17 -19.00
C GLU A 157 2.60 -21.65 -20.42
N CYS A 158 1.57 -22.48 -20.61
CA CYS A 158 1.14 -22.90 -21.95
C CYS A 158 0.72 -21.70 -22.79
N LYS A 159 -0.16 -20.83 -22.28
CA LYS A 159 -0.63 -19.63 -23.01
C LYS A 159 0.50 -18.67 -23.38
N VAL A 160 1.49 -18.50 -22.50
CA VAL A 160 2.67 -17.69 -22.80
C VAL A 160 3.50 -18.34 -23.90
N SER A 161 3.72 -19.66 -23.83
CA SER A 161 4.47 -20.39 -24.85
C SER A 161 3.76 -20.34 -26.22
N ASP A 162 2.43 -20.45 -26.25
CA ASP A 162 1.63 -20.30 -27.47
C ASP A 162 1.76 -18.90 -28.07
N ALA A 163 1.72 -17.85 -27.24
CA ALA A 163 1.92 -16.47 -27.70
C ALA A 163 3.34 -16.26 -28.27
N GLU A 164 4.37 -16.80 -27.62
CA GLU A 164 5.76 -16.78 -28.11
C GLU A 164 5.90 -17.47 -29.48
N ALA A 165 5.26 -18.64 -29.65
CA ALA A 165 5.27 -19.39 -30.91
C ALA A 165 4.65 -18.60 -32.08
N THR A 166 3.86 -17.55 -31.79
CA THR A 166 3.27 -16.65 -32.78
C THR A 166 4.04 -15.34 -32.96
N ASN A 167 5.26 -15.24 -32.42
CA ASN A 167 6.10 -14.04 -32.37
C ASN A 167 5.46 -12.84 -31.65
N ILE A 168 4.59 -13.07 -30.66
CA ILE A 168 4.21 -11.98 -29.75
C ILE A 168 5.34 -11.79 -28.75
N ASN A 169 5.76 -10.53 -28.55
CA ASN A 169 6.79 -10.22 -27.57
C ASN A 169 6.23 -10.27 -26.13
N VAL A 170 6.31 -11.46 -25.54
CA VAL A 170 5.92 -11.74 -24.14
C VAL A 170 7.09 -12.18 -23.26
N SER A 171 8.33 -11.94 -23.69
CA SER A 171 9.55 -12.28 -22.92
C SER A 171 9.52 -11.75 -21.48
N TRP A 172 8.94 -10.57 -21.27
CA TRP A 172 8.74 -9.96 -19.94
C TRP A 172 7.78 -10.77 -19.04
N LEU A 173 6.81 -11.51 -19.61
CA LEU A 173 5.96 -12.41 -18.85
C LEU A 173 6.74 -13.62 -18.33
N ARG A 174 7.67 -14.20 -19.11
CA ARG A 174 8.55 -15.28 -18.64
C ARG A 174 9.35 -14.87 -17.41
N SER A 175 10.02 -13.73 -17.46
CA SER A 175 10.79 -13.20 -16.33
C SER A 175 9.90 -13.00 -15.10
N HIS A 176 8.67 -12.54 -15.31
CA HIS A 176 7.72 -12.35 -14.24
C HIS A 176 7.26 -13.68 -13.60
N MET A 177 6.95 -14.68 -14.41
CA MET A 177 6.55 -16.01 -13.95
C MET A 177 7.64 -16.71 -13.16
N GLU A 178 8.90 -16.58 -13.57
CA GLU A 178 10.03 -17.14 -12.81
C GLU A 178 10.19 -16.44 -11.45
N THR A 179 9.90 -15.13 -11.37
CA THR A 179 9.87 -14.40 -10.09
C THR A 179 8.79 -14.94 -9.16
N ILE A 180 7.58 -15.19 -9.67
CA ILE A 180 6.49 -15.81 -8.91
C ILE A 180 6.87 -17.23 -8.47
N ARG A 181 7.55 -18.00 -9.33
CA ARG A 181 8.00 -19.36 -9.03
C ARG A 181 9.05 -19.38 -7.93
N LYS A 182 10.01 -18.46 -7.96
CA LYS A 182 10.99 -18.29 -6.88
C LYS A 182 10.30 -17.94 -5.57
N TRP A 183 9.39 -16.97 -5.59
CA TRP A 183 8.60 -16.55 -4.43
C TRP A 183 7.74 -17.67 -3.83
N THR A 184 7.21 -18.57 -4.66
CA THR A 184 6.39 -19.69 -4.18
C THR A 184 7.23 -20.84 -3.62
N LYS A 185 8.48 -21.00 -4.08
CA LYS A 185 9.45 -21.93 -3.51
C LYS A 185 9.96 -21.44 -2.15
N THR A 186 10.36 -20.18 -2.05
CA THR A 186 10.82 -19.54 -0.81
C THR A 186 9.72 -19.52 0.27
N LYS A 187 8.45 -19.27 -0.10
CA LYS A 187 7.30 -19.38 0.82
C LYS A 187 7.13 -20.80 1.39
N LYS A 188 7.61 -21.82 0.69
CA LYS A 188 7.56 -23.24 1.13
C LYS A 188 8.85 -23.70 1.80
N ASP A 189 9.90 -22.89 1.82
CA ASP A 189 11.18 -23.24 2.45
C ASP A 189 11.06 -23.10 3.98
N PRO A 190 11.10 -24.22 4.72
CA PRO A 190 10.95 -24.20 6.18
C PRO A 190 12.06 -23.41 6.88
N ALA A 191 13.28 -23.39 6.33
CA ALA A 191 14.43 -22.72 6.94
C ALA A 191 14.28 -21.19 6.85
N LEU A 192 13.83 -20.68 5.71
CA LEU A 192 13.55 -19.26 5.53
C LEU A 192 12.34 -18.82 6.36
N LEU A 193 11.28 -19.63 6.43
CA LEU A 193 10.13 -19.37 7.30
C LEU A 193 10.53 -19.28 8.78
N MET A 194 11.42 -20.17 9.24
CA MET A 194 11.94 -20.11 10.61
C MET A 194 12.80 -18.87 10.85
N LYS A 195 13.70 -18.52 9.93
CA LYS A 195 14.53 -17.31 10.03
C LYS A 195 13.67 -16.04 10.08
N MET A 196 12.65 -15.95 9.22
CA MET A 196 11.67 -14.86 9.23
C MET A 196 10.87 -14.83 10.53
N LYS A 197 10.31 -15.96 10.98
CA LYS A 197 9.55 -16.03 12.23
C LYS A 197 10.39 -15.58 13.43
N THR A 198 11.67 -15.95 13.44
CA THR A 198 12.62 -15.57 14.49
C THR A 198 12.90 -14.08 14.47
N GLY A 199 13.17 -13.51 13.29
CA GLY A 199 13.33 -12.07 13.09
C GLY A 199 12.08 -11.28 13.50
N THR A 200 10.90 -11.68 13.02
CA THR A 200 9.64 -11.02 13.40
C THR A 200 9.38 -11.08 14.90
N THR A 201 9.75 -12.19 15.56
CA THR A 201 9.60 -12.33 17.02
C THR A 201 10.56 -11.41 17.77
N SER A 202 11.81 -11.27 17.33
CA SER A 202 12.77 -10.36 17.98
C SER A 202 12.35 -8.90 17.82
N PHE A 203 11.89 -8.50 16.62
CA PHE A 203 11.36 -7.15 16.38
C PHE A 203 10.11 -6.87 17.22
N LYS A 204 9.17 -7.81 17.31
CA LYS A 204 7.98 -7.68 18.18
C LYS A 204 8.39 -7.43 19.63
N LYS A 205 9.34 -8.20 20.15
CA LYS A 205 9.86 -8.01 21.52
C LYS A 205 10.50 -6.64 21.72
N ALA A 206 11.27 -6.16 20.74
CA ALA A 206 11.88 -4.83 20.78
C ALA A 206 10.82 -3.72 20.79
N ALA A 207 9.82 -3.81 19.92
CA ALA A 207 8.71 -2.86 19.85
C ALA A 207 7.87 -2.85 21.15
N GLU A 208 7.59 -4.02 21.73
CA GLU A 208 6.91 -4.12 23.03
C GLU A 208 7.73 -3.53 24.18
N LYS A 209 9.06 -3.66 24.12
CA LYS A 209 9.96 -3.04 25.10
C LYS A 209 9.93 -1.51 24.98
N ASP A 210 10.10 -0.98 23.78
CA ASP A 210 10.06 0.47 23.52
C ASP A 210 8.71 1.08 23.94
N LEU A 211 7.60 0.42 23.63
CA LEU A 211 6.26 0.85 24.06
C LEU A 211 6.13 0.90 25.59
N ARG A 212 6.68 -0.10 26.30
CA ARG A 212 6.69 -0.12 27.77
C ARG A 212 7.52 1.04 28.35
N GLU A 213 8.68 1.32 27.78
CA GLU A 213 9.54 2.43 28.21
C GLU A 213 8.84 3.78 28.01
N ARG A 214 8.23 4.02 26.84
CA ARG A 214 7.47 5.25 26.56
C ARG A 214 6.24 5.42 27.44
N ASN A 215 5.52 4.33 27.73
CA ASN A 215 4.37 4.39 28.66
C ASN A 215 4.81 4.78 30.08
N LEU A 216 5.98 4.32 30.52
CA LEU A 216 6.52 4.72 31.82
C LEU A 216 6.87 6.21 31.86
N GLU A 217 7.49 6.73 30.80
CA GLU A 217 7.77 8.16 30.64
C GLU A 217 6.48 8.99 30.63
N LEU A 218 5.44 8.54 29.91
CA LEU A 218 4.15 9.20 29.84
C LEU A 218 3.46 9.29 31.21
N VAL A 219 3.48 8.21 31.99
CA VAL A 219 2.91 8.21 33.35
C VAL A 219 3.64 9.22 34.24
N LYS A 220 4.97 9.28 34.17
CA LYS A 220 5.76 10.27 34.89
C LYS A 220 5.42 11.70 34.47
N ALA A 221 5.36 11.96 33.17
CA ALA A 221 4.99 13.27 32.64
C ALA A 221 3.58 13.68 33.07
N LYS A 222 2.61 12.76 33.04
CA LYS A 222 1.24 13.02 33.48
C LYS A 222 1.18 13.40 34.95
N HIS A 223 1.90 12.68 35.81
CA HIS A 223 1.98 13.02 37.24
C HIS A 223 2.57 14.42 37.46
N LEU A 224 3.61 14.80 36.70
CA LEU A 224 4.19 16.14 36.77
C LEU A 224 3.21 17.22 36.32
N CYS A 225 2.41 16.96 35.28
CA CYS A 225 1.34 17.88 34.86
C CYS A 225 0.28 18.05 35.95
N GLU A 226 -0.19 16.96 36.56
CA GLU A 226 -1.16 17.02 37.66
C GLU A 226 -0.63 17.83 38.85
N GLU A 227 0.66 17.70 39.15
CA GLU A 227 1.31 18.49 40.20
C GLU A 227 1.42 19.98 39.83
N ALA A 228 1.78 20.28 38.58
CA ALA A 228 1.80 21.65 38.08
C ALA A 228 0.38 22.28 38.13
N GLU A 229 -0.66 21.53 37.75
CA GLU A 229 -2.05 21.99 37.85
C GLU A 229 -2.48 22.31 39.28
N ARG A 230 -2.06 21.51 40.27
CA ARG A 230 -2.31 21.81 41.69
C ARG A 230 -1.66 23.12 42.11
N ARG A 231 -0.40 23.33 41.73
CA ARG A 231 0.34 24.58 42.05
C ARG A 231 -0.33 25.79 41.44
N VAL A 232 -0.77 25.70 40.18
CA VAL A 232 -1.53 26.76 39.50
C VAL A 232 -2.83 27.07 40.24
N LYS A 233 -3.60 26.05 40.67
CA LYS A 233 -4.83 26.25 41.46
C LYS A 233 -4.57 26.98 42.79
N VAL A 234 -3.46 26.69 43.47
CA VAL A 234 -3.08 27.38 44.72
C VAL A 234 -2.78 28.85 44.44
N VAL A 235 -2.01 29.16 43.39
CA VAL A 235 -1.70 30.55 43.02
C VAL A 235 -2.98 31.34 42.74
N TYR A 236 -3.92 30.79 41.95
CA TYR A 236 -5.22 31.43 41.70
C TYR A 236 -6.08 31.59 42.98
N ALA A 237 -5.94 30.70 43.96
CA ALA A 237 -6.64 30.86 45.24
C ALA A 237 -6.04 31.98 46.09
N VAL A 238 -4.72 32.12 46.10
CA VAL A 238 -4.02 33.22 46.79
C VAL A 238 -4.34 34.56 46.14
N GLU A 239 -4.29 34.64 44.81
CA GLU A 239 -4.66 35.84 44.04
C GLU A 239 -6.07 36.31 44.40
N ARG A 240 -7.07 35.43 44.33
CA ARG A 240 -8.46 35.76 44.71
C ARG A 240 -8.60 36.23 46.15
N LYS A 241 -7.83 35.67 47.09
CA LYS A 241 -7.86 36.11 48.48
C LYS A 241 -7.29 37.52 48.63
N LEU A 242 -6.15 37.80 47.98
CA LEU A 242 -5.56 39.14 47.97
C LEU A 242 -6.50 40.17 47.35
N ASP A 243 -7.18 39.83 46.25
CA ASP A 243 -8.17 40.72 45.63
C ASP A 243 -9.32 41.07 46.60
N ASN A 244 -9.84 40.07 47.32
CA ASN A 244 -10.87 40.29 48.34
C ASN A 244 -10.38 41.15 49.49
N ASP A 245 -9.19 40.85 50.05
CA ASP A 245 -8.60 41.60 51.16
C ASP A 245 -8.36 43.08 50.75
N ILE A 246 -7.96 43.34 49.49
CA ILE A 246 -7.81 44.69 48.94
C ILE A 246 -9.17 45.40 48.84
N LEU A 247 -10.22 44.71 48.38
CA LEU A 247 -11.56 45.28 48.28
C LEU A 247 -12.12 45.63 49.67
N GLU A 248 -12.02 44.73 50.64
CA GLU A 248 -12.47 44.97 52.02
C GLU A 248 -11.74 46.16 52.64
N SER A 249 -10.41 46.25 52.45
CA SER A 249 -9.63 47.37 52.98
C SER A 249 -10.11 48.72 52.44
N LYS A 250 -10.54 48.80 51.17
CA LYS A 250 -11.05 50.05 50.57
C LYS A 250 -12.42 50.45 51.12
N VAL A 251 -13.29 49.48 51.42
CA VAL A 251 -14.62 49.74 51.98
C VAL A 251 -14.54 50.31 53.40
N ASP A 252 -13.57 49.85 54.20
CA ASP A 252 -13.34 50.37 55.56
C ASP A 252 -12.83 51.82 55.57
N TYR A 253 -12.06 52.25 54.56
CA TYR A 253 -11.63 53.65 54.44
C TYR A 253 -12.77 54.60 54.04
N ASP A 254 -13.78 54.10 53.31
CA ASP A 254 -14.94 54.91 52.87
C ASP A 254 -16.03 55.05 53.95
N LEU A 255 -16.01 54.23 55.01
CA LEU A 255 -16.96 54.26 56.14
C LEU A 255 -16.48 55.08 57.35
N HIS A 256 -15.28 55.68 57.29
CA HIS A 256 -14.69 56.48 58.37
C HIS A 256 -14.58 57.99 58.06
N TRP A 257 -15.43 58.48 57.14
CA TRP A 257 -15.74 59.90 56.93
C TRP A 257 -17.22 60.17 57.13
#